data_AF-A0A9P6SCN6-F1
#
_entry.id   AF-A0A9P6SCN6-F1
#
_cell.length_a   1.000
_cell.length_b   1.000
_cell.length_c   1.000
_cell.angle_alpha   90.00
_cell.angle_beta   90.00
_cell.angle_gamma   90.00
#
_symmetry.space_group_name_H-M   'P 1'
#
loop_
_entity.id
_entity.type
_entity.pdbx_description
1 polymer ?
#
loop_
_entity_poly.entity_id
_entity_poly.type
_entity_poly.pdbx_seq_one_letter_code
_entity_poly.pdbx_strand_id
1 'polypeptide(L)'
;MGQSRLAKWDSGHLDRYILLPIDYGFVNNRDCFFVSHYWRTRSHPDPKGIDMSLFRDDLRDQQWSYVWVDWTCMPQVPRSKKEDRYFRKILRSIPLLVQDCGFEWRFPTFEPRAWVLFEVTMWLLNHKPPTSITDDMKPFFNHVQYMVRDGVLPTLEKYGYRCTNQSDLSLVTGWMEIMVILFKTVPDVRTRQEIVDRTYAPFVGSVTFYDPELEIDKSAGTITIGGMVHKFTPIFQLTSDATATEKE
;
A
#
# COMPACT_ATOMS: atom_id res chain seq x y z
N MET A 1 -10.50 -22.54 12.57
CA MET A 1 -9.07 -22.19 12.43
C MET A 1 -8.42 -22.11 13.81
N GLY A 2 -7.32 -22.82 14.04
CA GLY A 2 -6.64 -22.91 15.35
C GLY A 2 -5.39 -22.02 15.49
N GLN A 3 -5.16 -21.10 14.55
CA GLN A 3 -3.97 -20.26 14.55
C GLN A 3 -4.19 -19.00 15.40
N SER A 4 -3.27 -18.76 16.34
CA SER A 4 -3.36 -17.67 17.32
C SER A 4 -2.47 -16.46 17.01
N ARG A 5 -1.57 -16.57 16.02
CA ARG A 5 -0.66 -15.53 15.56
C ARG A 5 -0.33 -15.68 14.08
N LEU A 6 0.11 -14.62 13.43
CA LEU A 6 0.64 -14.68 12.06
C LEU A 6 1.76 -15.73 11.98
N ALA A 7 1.75 -16.54 10.93
CA ALA A 7 2.78 -17.55 10.69
C ALA A 7 3.81 -17.00 9.70
N LYS A 8 5.09 -17.22 10.00
CA LYS A 8 6.16 -16.87 9.07
C LYS A 8 5.96 -17.67 7.77
N TRP A 9 6.20 -17.03 6.63
CA TRP A 9 6.23 -17.70 5.34
C TRP A 9 7.21 -18.89 5.32
N ASP A 10 6.81 -19.99 4.67
CA ASP A 10 7.59 -21.23 4.56
C ASP A 10 7.51 -21.82 3.14
N SER A 11 8.67 -22.05 2.51
CA SER A 11 8.76 -22.63 1.16
C SER A 11 8.29 -24.09 1.09
N GLY A 12 8.17 -24.78 2.21
CA GLY A 12 7.61 -26.13 2.30
C GLY A 12 6.07 -26.19 2.33
N HIS A 13 5.40 -25.04 2.47
CA HIS A 13 3.95 -24.94 2.67
C HIS A 13 3.29 -23.90 1.75
N LEU A 14 3.71 -23.90 0.48
CA LEU A 14 3.26 -22.94 -0.53
C LEU A 14 1.75 -22.96 -0.78
N ASP A 15 1.09 -24.08 -0.52
CA ASP A 15 -0.37 -24.26 -0.59
C ASP A 15 -1.16 -23.40 0.39
N ARG A 16 -0.48 -22.81 1.40
CA ARG A 16 -1.09 -21.95 2.42
C ARG A 16 -1.09 -20.46 2.07
N TYR A 17 -0.50 -20.07 0.94
CA TYR A 17 -0.30 -18.68 0.58
C TYR A 17 -0.90 -18.35 -0.79
N ILE A 18 -1.30 -17.09 -0.98
CA ILE A 18 -1.56 -16.56 -2.31
C ILE A 18 -0.22 -16.29 -2.99
N LEU A 19 0.00 -16.91 -4.16
CA LEU A 19 1.22 -16.78 -4.93
C LEU A 19 0.98 -16.07 -6.27
N LEU A 20 2.06 -15.63 -6.93
CA LEU A 20 1.98 -15.11 -8.30
C LEU A 20 1.44 -16.16 -9.29
N PRO A 21 0.77 -15.72 -10.38
CA PRO A 21 0.47 -14.32 -10.70
C PRO A 21 -0.67 -13.76 -9.84
N ILE A 22 -0.44 -12.58 -9.25
CA ILE A 22 -1.53 -11.72 -8.77
C ILE A 22 -1.96 -10.95 -10.03
N ASP A 23 -3.19 -11.18 -10.46
CA ASP A 23 -3.74 -10.56 -11.67
C ASP A 23 -5.18 -10.11 -11.40
N TYR A 24 -5.65 -9.19 -12.23
CA TYR A 24 -7.01 -8.68 -12.19
C TYR A 24 -8.02 -9.83 -12.30
N GLY A 25 -8.98 -9.88 -11.36
CA GLY A 25 -9.99 -10.93 -11.29
C GLY A 25 -9.60 -12.15 -10.45
N PHE A 26 -8.31 -12.34 -10.13
CA PHE A 26 -7.89 -13.27 -9.07
C PHE A 26 -8.01 -12.60 -7.68
N VAL A 27 -7.61 -11.33 -7.59
CA VAL A 27 -7.88 -10.47 -6.44
C VAL A 27 -9.08 -9.57 -6.73
N ASN A 28 -9.91 -9.36 -5.71
CA ASN A 28 -11.09 -8.52 -5.79
C ASN A 28 -11.53 -8.06 -4.39
N ASN A 29 -12.39 -7.04 -4.34
CA ASN A 29 -12.78 -6.40 -3.09
C ASN A 29 -13.97 -7.04 -2.37
N ARG A 30 -14.40 -8.23 -2.81
CA ARG A 30 -15.53 -8.97 -2.23
C ARG A 30 -15.07 -10.05 -1.25
N ASP A 31 -14.05 -10.82 -1.62
CA ASP A 31 -13.63 -12.00 -0.86
C ASP A 31 -12.10 -12.15 -0.70
N CYS A 32 -11.32 -11.21 -1.20
CA CYS A 32 -9.87 -11.13 -0.97
C CYS A 32 -9.56 -9.90 -0.12
N PHE A 33 -8.93 -10.09 1.04
CA PHE A 33 -8.58 -8.98 1.93
C PHE A 33 -7.07 -8.77 1.98
N PHE A 34 -6.61 -7.54 1.76
CA PHE A 34 -5.25 -7.12 2.08
C PHE A 34 -5.24 -6.55 3.50
N VAL A 35 -4.31 -7.03 4.33
CA VAL A 35 -4.16 -6.55 5.71
C VAL A 35 -2.92 -5.67 5.82
N SER A 36 -3.14 -4.38 6.09
CA SER A 36 -2.06 -3.49 6.53
C SER A 36 -1.80 -3.71 8.02
N HIS A 37 -0.54 -3.83 8.41
CA HIS A 37 -0.14 -4.18 9.77
C HIS A 37 1.21 -3.55 10.14
N TYR A 38 1.54 -3.51 11.44
CA TYR A 38 2.84 -3.03 11.90
C TYR A 38 3.85 -4.16 12.07
N TRP A 39 5.12 -3.79 11.90
CA TRP A 39 6.22 -4.54 12.47
C TRP A 39 6.44 -4.14 13.93
N ARG A 40 5.81 -4.86 14.88
CA ARG A 40 5.98 -4.60 16.32
C ARG A 40 7.37 -4.96 16.83
N THR A 41 8.07 -5.86 16.14
CA THR A 41 9.47 -6.17 16.38
C THR A 41 10.20 -6.38 15.07
N ARG A 42 11.55 -6.37 15.08
CA ARG A 42 12.37 -6.62 13.89
C ARG A 42 12.20 -8.03 13.32
N SER A 43 11.84 -9.02 14.14
CA SER A 43 11.78 -10.43 13.74
C SER A 43 10.37 -10.96 13.52
N HIS A 44 9.35 -10.30 14.09
CA HIS A 44 7.96 -10.75 14.02
C HIS A 44 7.02 -9.53 14.07
N PRO A 45 6.09 -9.39 13.11
CA PRO A 45 5.17 -8.26 13.10
C PRO A 45 4.17 -8.31 14.25
N ASP A 46 3.63 -9.49 14.53
CA ASP A 46 2.63 -9.68 15.60
C ASP A 46 3.00 -10.81 16.59
N PRO A 47 4.03 -10.62 17.44
CA PRO A 47 4.53 -11.69 18.31
C PRO A 47 3.52 -12.14 19.37
N LYS A 48 2.52 -11.29 19.68
CA LYS A 48 1.49 -11.53 20.70
C LYS A 48 0.13 -11.92 20.11
N GLY A 49 -0.04 -11.92 18.79
CA GLY A 49 -1.32 -12.23 18.14
C GLY A 49 -2.37 -11.12 18.27
N ILE A 50 -1.97 -9.89 18.61
CA ILE A 50 -2.88 -8.77 18.84
C ILE A 50 -3.51 -8.35 17.52
N ASP A 51 -2.69 -8.09 16.50
CA ASP A 51 -3.16 -7.62 15.21
C ASP A 51 -4.00 -8.71 14.53
N MET A 52 -3.55 -9.97 14.61
CA MET A 52 -4.31 -11.11 14.10
C MET A 52 -5.66 -11.30 14.77
N SER A 53 -5.76 -11.13 16.10
CA SER A 53 -7.04 -11.26 16.77
C SER A 53 -8.03 -10.20 16.28
N LEU A 54 -7.58 -8.96 16.08
CA LEU A 54 -8.44 -7.84 15.71
C LEU A 54 -9.03 -8.03 14.31
N PHE A 55 -8.19 -8.24 13.28
CA PHE A 55 -8.74 -8.43 11.94
C PHE A 55 -9.52 -9.75 11.80
N ARG A 56 -9.19 -10.78 12.60
CA ARG A 56 -10.00 -12.00 12.63
C ARG A 56 -11.39 -11.74 13.21
N ASP A 57 -11.50 -10.86 14.20
CA ASP A 57 -12.78 -10.48 14.76
C ASP A 57 -13.59 -9.63 13.77
N ASP A 58 -12.94 -8.72 13.04
CA ASP A 58 -13.60 -7.90 12.00
C ASP A 58 -14.08 -8.75 10.82
N LEU A 59 -13.29 -9.76 10.41
CA LEU A 59 -13.61 -10.68 9.31
C LEU A 59 -14.43 -11.90 9.74
N ARG A 60 -14.82 -12.02 11.01
CA ARG A 60 -15.51 -13.21 11.55
C ARG A 60 -16.82 -13.51 10.83
N ASP A 61 -17.61 -12.46 10.60
CA ASP A 61 -18.94 -12.55 10.00
C ASP A 61 -18.93 -12.21 8.50
N GLN A 62 -17.74 -11.98 7.93
CA GLN A 62 -17.54 -11.71 6.51
C GLN A 62 -17.31 -13.02 5.75
N GLN A 63 -17.81 -13.10 4.52
CA GLN A 63 -17.36 -14.14 3.59
C GLN A 63 -16.05 -13.72 2.95
N TRP A 64 -15.04 -14.57 3.05
CA TRP A 64 -13.75 -14.34 2.41
C TRP A 64 -13.17 -15.67 1.93
N SER A 65 -12.46 -15.60 0.81
CA SER A 65 -11.70 -16.70 0.22
C SER A 65 -10.25 -16.64 0.68
N TYR A 66 -9.68 -15.43 0.78
CA TYR A 66 -8.27 -15.25 1.13
C TYR A 66 -8.01 -13.97 1.93
N VAL A 67 -7.00 -14.05 2.81
CA VAL A 67 -6.44 -12.92 3.54
C VAL A 67 -4.95 -12.84 3.22
N TRP A 68 -4.54 -11.73 2.64
CA TRP A 68 -3.18 -11.45 2.22
C TRP A 68 -2.49 -10.55 3.25
N VAL A 69 -1.40 -11.06 3.82
CA VAL A 69 -0.52 -10.34 4.75
C VAL A 69 0.90 -10.49 4.21
N ASP A 70 1.59 -9.40 3.89
CA ASP A 70 2.91 -9.43 3.23
C ASP A 70 3.91 -10.39 3.92
N TRP A 71 3.98 -10.38 5.26
CA TRP A 71 4.93 -11.16 6.04
C TRP A 71 4.63 -12.66 6.00
N THR A 72 3.34 -13.00 5.88
CA THR A 72 2.86 -14.38 5.77
C THR A 72 2.95 -14.86 4.33
N CYS A 73 2.71 -13.99 3.34
CA CYS A 73 2.58 -14.37 1.93
C CYS A 73 3.87 -14.16 1.10
N MET A 74 4.90 -13.54 1.67
CA MET A 74 6.17 -13.29 0.98
C MET A 74 7.36 -13.96 1.69
N PRO A 75 8.39 -14.38 0.94
CA PRO A 75 9.62 -14.89 1.53
C PRO A 75 10.27 -13.90 2.49
N GLN A 76 10.52 -14.34 3.72
CA GLN A 76 11.18 -13.55 4.75
C GLN A 76 12.67 -13.90 4.84
N VAL A 77 13.47 -13.03 5.45
CA VAL A 77 14.91 -13.29 5.61
C VAL A 77 15.20 -14.50 6.53
N PRO A 78 16.28 -15.26 6.26
CA PRO A 78 17.15 -15.19 5.08
C PRO A 78 16.47 -15.73 3.81
N ARG A 79 16.76 -15.12 2.65
CA ARG A 79 16.18 -15.48 1.34
C ARG A 79 17.24 -16.07 0.41
N SER A 80 16.92 -17.16 -0.27
CA SER A 80 17.65 -17.63 -1.45
C SER A 80 17.53 -16.65 -2.62
N LYS A 81 18.37 -16.80 -3.65
CA LYS A 81 18.30 -15.97 -4.87
C LYS A 81 16.92 -16.05 -5.58
N LYS A 82 16.26 -17.20 -5.52
CA LYS A 82 14.92 -17.38 -6.11
C LYS A 82 13.85 -16.67 -5.29
N GLU A 83 13.92 -16.80 -3.96
CA GLU A 83 13.01 -16.11 -3.03
C GLU A 83 13.18 -14.60 -3.08
N ASP A 84 14.41 -14.08 -3.20
CA ASP A 84 14.66 -12.65 -3.35
C ASP A 84 14.05 -12.11 -4.66
N ARG A 85 14.21 -12.84 -5.77
CA ARG A 85 13.58 -12.49 -7.04
C ARG A 85 12.05 -12.48 -6.93
N TYR A 86 11.47 -13.49 -6.28
CA TYR A 86 10.03 -13.58 -6.05
C TYR A 86 9.53 -12.44 -5.17
N PHE A 87 10.19 -12.20 -4.04
CA PHE A 87 9.88 -11.12 -3.12
C PHE A 87 9.86 -9.76 -3.82
N ARG A 88 10.92 -9.43 -4.59
CA ARG A 88 10.99 -8.15 -5.31
C ARG A 88 9.87 -8.01 -6.34
N LYS A 89 9.46 -9.13 -6.94
CA LYS A 89 8.34 -9.13 -7.90
C LYS A 89 7.01 -8.88 -7.19
N ILE A 90 6.74 -9.56 -6.07
CA ILE A 90 5.52 -9.35 -5.28
C ILE A 90 5.47 -7.95 -4.66
N LEU A 91 6.60 -7.43 -4.16
CA LEU A 91 6.63 -6.13 -3.50
C LEU A 91 6.10 -5.02 -4.43
N ARG A 92 6.36 -5.15 -5.74
CA ARG A 92 5.87 -4.23 -6.78
C ARG A 92 4.37 -4.37 -7.06
N SER A 93 3.74 -5.45 -6.62
CA SER A 93 2.30 -5.71 -6.75
C SER A 93 1.49 -5.24 -5.54
N ILE A 94 2.13 -4.79 -4.44
CA ILE A 94 1.42 -4.28 -3.26
C ILE A 94 0.42 -3.17 -3.60
N PRO A 95 0.76 -2.17 -4.43
CA PRO A 95 -0.21 -1.13 -4.75
C PRO A 95 -1.47 -1.66 -5.45
N LEU A 96 -1.32 -2.67 -6.33
CA LEU A 96 -2.44 -3.36 -6.96
C LEU A 96 -3.26 -4.12 -5.92
N LEU A 97 -2.62 -4.84 -4.99
CA LEU A 97 -3.33 -5.53 -3.91
C LEU A 97 -4.13 -4.56 -3.02
N VAL A 98 -3.56 -3.41 -2.67
CA VAL A 98 -4.25 -2.39 -1.88
C VAL A 98 -5.43 -1.79 -2.65
N GLN A 99 -5.32 -1.67 -3.97
CA GLN A 99 -6.38 -1.14 -4.81
C GLN A 99 -7.51 -2.15 -5.04
N ASP A 100 -7.20 -3.43 -5.25
CA ASP A 100 -8.18 -4.39 -5.74
C ASP A 100 -8.79 -5.27 -4.65
N CYS A 101 -8.11 -5.45 -3.51
CA CYS A 101 -8.65 -6.22 -2.39
C CYS A 101 -9.58 -5.38 -1.49
N GLY A 102 -10.39 -6.06 -0.68
CA GLY A 102 -10.91 -5.48 0.55
C GLY A 102 -9.72 -5.09 1.42
N PHE A 103 -9.82 -4.00 2.17
CA PHE A 103 -8.69 -3.48 2.95
C PHE A 103 -9.04 -3.53 4.42
N GLU A 104 -8.19 -4.20 5.17
CA GLU A 104 -8.35 -4.45 6.59
C GLU A 104 -7.14 -3.89 7.32
N TRP A 105 -7.38 -3.08 8.36
CA TRP A 105 -6.30 -2.46 9.11
C TRP A 105 -6.73 -2.11 10.52
N ARG A 106 -5.95 -2.56 11.50
CA ARG A 106 -6.17 -2.27 12.91
C ARG A 106 -4.86 -1.83 13.54
N PHE A 107 -4.84 -0.62 14.09
CA PHE A 107 -3.65 0.03 14.63
C PHE A 107 -3.87 0.54 16.06
N PRO A 108 -4.06 -0.36 17.06
CA PRO A 108 -4.42 0.02 18.42
C PRO A 108 -3.51 1.08 19.07
N THR A 109 -2.26 1.13 18.62
CA THR A 109 -1.31 2.17 19.00
C THR A 109 -0.83 2.86 17.72
N PHE A 110 -1.12 4.15 17.58
CA PHE A 110 -0.68 4.90 16.42
C PHE A 110 0.85 4.96 16.34
N GLU A 111 1.40 4.61 15.18
CA GLU A 111 2.78 4.87 14.81
C GLU A 111 2.81 5.55 13.43
N PRO A 112 3.55 6.65 13.25
CA PRO A 112 3.58 7.37 11.98
C PRO A 112 4.53 6.66 11.00
N ARG A 113 4.10 5.49 10.50
CA ARG A 113 4.80 4.69 9.48
C ARG A 113 4.33 5.11 8.10
N ALA A 114 5.25 5.61 7.26
CA ALA A 114 4.87 6.19 5.98
C ALA A 114 4.35 5.15 4.98
N TRP A 115 4.85 3.92 5.01
CA TRP A 115 4.26 2.80 4.22
C TRP A 115 2.79 2.54 4.58
N VAL A 116 2.45 2.51 5.88
CA VAL A 116 1.06 2.33 6.33
C VAL A 116 0.19 3.49 5.88
N LEU A 117 0.66 4.74 6.01
CA LEU A 117 -0.09 5.88 5.53
C LEU A 117 -0.29 5.82 4.01
N PHE A 118 0.72 5.39 3.25
CA PHE A 118 0.60 5.19 1.81
C PHE A 118 -0.48 4.17 1.47
N GLU A 119 -0.48 2.99 2.10
CA GLU A 119 -1.50 1.97 1.88
C GLU A 119 -2.91 2.50 2.19
N VAL A 120 -3.08 3.16 3.35
CA VAL A 120 -4.35 3.78 3.74
C VAL A 120 -4.77 4.88 2.76
N THR A 121 -3.82 5.68 2.25
CA THR A 121 -4.08 6.75 1.28
C THR A 121 -4.55 6.19 -0.04
N MET A 122 -3.84 5.18 -0.56
CA MET A 122 -4.20 4.51 -1.79
C MET A 122 -5.60 3.92 -1.70
N TRP A 123 -5.92 3.25 -0.59
CA TRP A 123 -7.25 2.68 -0.42
C TRP A 123 -8.33 3.76 -0.28
N LEU A 124 -8.21 4.69 0.68
CA LEU A 124 -9.24 5.69 0.96
C LEU A 124 -9.53 6.60 -0.23
N LEU A 125 -8.51 6.97 -1.00
CA LEU A 125 -8.67 7.87 -2.14
C LEU A 125 -9.07 7.14 -3.42
N ASN A 126 -9.00 5.81 -3.49
CA ASN A 126 -9.49 5.02 -4.64
C ASN A 126 -10.76 4.21 -4.35
N HIS A 127 -11.41 4.43 -3.21
CA HIS A 127 -12.63 3.72 -2.86
C HIS A 127 -13.72 4.67 -2.40
N LYS A 128 -14.93 4.12 -2.29
CA LYS A 128 -15.99 4.80 -1.55
C LYS A 128 -15.58 4.89 -0.08
N PRO A 129 -15.90 5.99 0.61
CA PRO A 129 -15.60 6.11 2.03
C PRO A 129 -16.16 4.91 2.83
N PRO A 130 -15.42 4.41 3.83
CA PRO A 130 -15.91 3.34 4.67
C PRO A 130 -17.16 3.79 5.43
N THR A 131 -18.11 2.88 5.63
CA THR A 131 -19.35 3.15 6.37
C THR A 131 -19.11 3.35 7.87
N SER A 132 -18.01 2.83 8.39
CA SER A 132 -17.61 2.93 9.78
C SER A 132 -16.08 3.05 9.89
N ILE A 133 -15.62 3.88 10.81
CA ILE A 133 -14.20 4.08 11.13
C ILE A 133 -14.05 3.86 12.62
N THR A 134 -13.22 2.90 13.02
CA THR A 134 -12.91 2.64 14.44
C THR A 134 -11.93 3.69 14.97
N ASP A 135 -11.84 3.83 16.29
CA ASP A 135 -11.00 4.87 16.92
C ASP A 135 -9.53 4.78 16.52
N ASP A 136 -9.01 3.57 16.32
CA ASP A 136 -7.63 3.32 15.91
C ASP A 136 -7.34 3.66 14.43
N MET A 137 -8.37 3.76 13.59
CA MET A 137 -8.25 4.17 12.19
C MET A 137 -8.26 5.70 12.03
N LYS A 138 -8.90 6.43 12.96
CA LYS A 138 -9.12 7.88 12.88
C LYS A 138 -7.85 8.70 12.63
N PRO A 139 -6.68 8.42 13.25
CA PRO A 139 -5.48 9.21 13.00
C PRO A 139 -5.09 9.21 11.53
N PHE A 140 -5.03 8.03 10.89
CA PHE A 140 -4.69 7.92 9.47
C PHE A 140 -5.73 8.57 8.57
N PHE A 141 -7.03 8.35 8.85
CA PHE A 141 -8.10 9.00 8.10
C PHE A 141 -7.99 10.53 8.15
N ASN A 142 -7.79 11.10 9.33
CA ASN A 142 -7.61 12.54 9.51
C ASN A 142 -6.35 13.06 8.79
N HIS A 143 -5.25 12.31 8.86
CA HIS A 143 -4.02 12.70 8.17
C HIS A 143 -4.18 12.66 6.65
N VAL A 144 -4.92 11.70 6.09
CA VAL A 144 -5.28 11.69 4.66
C VAL A 144 -6.11 12.91 4.29
N GLN A 145 -7.07 13.31 5.13
CA GLN A 145 -7.81 14.57 4.91
C GLN A 145 -6.90 15.80 4.96
N TYR A 146 -5.91 15.84 5.86
CA TYR A 146 -4.90 16.90 5.88
C TYR A 146 -4.02 16.89 4.64
N MET A 147 -3.62 15.72 4.12
CA MET A 147 -2.88 15.65 2.86
C MET A 147 -3.69 16.20 1.69
N VAL A 148 -4.99 15.90 1.64
CA VAL A 148 -5.89 16.48 0.64
C VAL A 148 -6.01 17.99 0.82
N ARG A 149 -6.08 18.51 2.06
CA ARG A 149 -6.26 19.96 2.27
C ARG A 149 -4.96 20.77 2.09
N ASP A 150 -3.90 20.36 2.76
CA ASP A 150 -2.68 21.14 3.00
C ASP A 150 -1.47 20.61 2.23
N GLY A 151 -1.54 19.39 1.70
CA GLY A 151 -0.46 18.71 0.99
C GLY A 151 0.18 17.58 1.79
N VAL A 152 0.83 16.66 1.05
CA VAL A 152 1.45 15.46 1.62
C VAL A 152 2.64 15.82 2.49
N LEU A 153 3.65 16.50 1.95
CA LEU A 153 4.88 16.85 2.67
C LEU A 153 4.63 17.57 4.02
N PRO A 154 3.82 18.65 4.10
CA PRO A 154 3.53 19.29 5.37
C PRO A 154 2.85 18.36 6.39
N THR A 155 2.03 17.41 5.92
CA THR A 155 1.40 16.41 6.78
C THR A 155 2.42 15.41 7.31
N LEU A 156 3.31 14.90 6.44
CA LEU A 156 4.35 13.95 6.85
C LEU A 156 5.28 14.57 7.90
N GLU A 157 5.71 15.81 7.68
CA GLU A 157 6.57 16.55 8.61
C GLU A 157 5.87 16.82 9.94
N LYS A 158 4.63 17.33 9.90
CA LYS A 158 3.86 17.67 11.11
C LYS A 158 3.63 16.48 12.03
N TYR A 159 3.40 15.29 11.47
CA TYR A 159 3.08 14.09 12.24
C TYR A 159 4.24 13.09 12.37
N GLY A 160 5.43 13.45 11.87
CA GLY A 160 6.67 12.67 12.04
C GLY A 160 6.65 11.32 11.32
N TYR A 161 6.05 11.27 10.12
CA TYR A 161 6.00 10.06 9.31
C TYR A 161 7.38 9.64 8.81
N ARG A 162 7.68 8.33 8.90
CA ARG A 162 9.00 7.78 8.57
C ARG A 162 8.95 6.40 7.91
N CYS A 163 9.96 6.12 7.11
CA CYS A 163 10.35 4.78 6.66
C CYS A 163 11.67 4.39 7.31
N THR A 164 12.01 3.09 7.27
CA THR A 164 13.34 2.62 7.69
C THR A 164 14.44 3.18 6.78
N ASN A 165 14.16 3.24 5.47
CA ASN A 165 15.07 3.81 4.48
C ASN A 165 14.52 5.14 3.95
N GLN A 166 15.42 6.09 3.68
CA GLN A 166 15.03 7.39 3.12
C GLN A 166 14.50 7.28 1.68
N SER A 167 15.05 6.35 0.87
CA SER A 167 14.59 6.08 -0.50
C SER A 167 13.12 5.62 -0.53
N ASP A 168 12.74 4.76 0.41
CA ASP A 168 11.35 4.33 0.59
C ASP A 168 10.45 5.52 0.95
N LEU A 169 10.90 6.43 1.82
CA LEU A 169 10.11 7.61 2.21
C LEU A 169 9.83 8.51 1.00
N SER A 170 10.83 8.80 0.18
CA SER A 170 10.64 9.58 -1.05
C SER A 170 9.69 8.89 -2.02
N LEU A 171 9.82 7.57 -2.18
CA LEU A 171 8.96 6.78 -3.05
C LEU A 171 7.49 6.86 -2.63
N VAL A 172 7.18 6.57 -1.36
CA VAL A 172 5.79 6.59 -0.88
C VAL A 172 5.22 8.00 -0.84
N THR A 173 6.06 9.02 -0.60
CA THR A 173 5.66 10.44 -0.66
C THR A 173 5.17 10.80 -2.05
N GLY A 174 5.97 10.52 -3.09
CA GLY A 174 5.58 10.85 -4.46
C GLY A 174 4.31 10.11 -4.91
N TRP A 175 4.13 8.85 -4.50
CA TRP A 175 2.87 8.14 -4.77
C TRP A 175 1.66 8.73 -4.06
N MET A 176 1.79 9.11 -2.78
CA MET A 176 0.71 9.79 -2.06
C MET A 176 0.35 11.13 -2.71
N GLU A 177 1.34 11.89 -3.20
CA GLU A 177 1.12 13.16 -3.90
C GLU A 177 0.38 12.96 -5.23
N ILE A 178 0.79 11.98 -6.04
CA ILE A 178 0.06 11.59 -7.25
C ILE A 178 -1.40 11.27 -6.89
N MET A 179 -1.61 10.45 -5.86
CA MET A 179 -2.95 10.02 -5.46
C MET A 179 -3.83 11.18 -4.99
N VAL A 180 -3.28 12.11 -4.21
CA VAL A 180 -3.98 13.32 -3.76
C VAL A 180 -4.34 14.22 -4.94
N ILE A 181 -3.43 14.41 -5.91
CA ILE A 181 -3.71 15.20 -7.12
C ILE A 181 -4.84 14.55 -7.91
N LEU A 182 -4.73 13.25 -8.20
CA LEU A 182 -5.74 12.51 -8.97
C LEU A 182 -7.10 12.50 -8.26
N PHE A 183 -7.15 12.36 -6.94
CA PHE A 183 -8.40 12.43 -6.17
C PHE A 183 -9.10 13.79 -6.34
N LYS A 184 -8.34 14.89 -6.42
CA LYS A 184 -8.88 16.24 -6.59
C LYS A 184 -9.33 16.54 -8.02
N THR A 185 -8.65 15.98 -9.02
CA THR A 185 -8.84 16.36 -10.42
C THR A 185 -9.62 15.34 -11.23
N VAL A 186 -9.67 14.08 -10.79
CA VAL A 186 -10.39 12.96 -11.42
C VAL A 186 -11.40 12.41 -10.41
N PRO A 187 -12.62 12.97 -10.32
CA PRO A 187 -13.60 12.60 -9.30
C PRO A 187 -14.12 11.16 -9.47
N ASP A 188 -14.22 10.68 -10.71
CA ASP A 188 -14.66 9.31 -11.00
C ASP A 188 -13.63 8.29 -10.49
N VAL A 189 -14.08 7.41 -9.60
CA VAL A 189 -13.23 6.40 -8.95
C VAL A 189 -12.65 5.42 -9.97
N ARG A 190 -13.46 5.00 -10.95
CA ARG A 190 -13.05 3.99 -11.92
C ARG A 190 -11.98 4.54 -12.86
N THR A 191 -12.21 5.72 -13.44
CA THR A 191 -11.22 6.41 -14.28
C THR A 191 -9.92 6.64 -13.50
N ARG A 192 -10.02 7.01 -12.22
CA ARG A 192 -8.85 7.21 -11.37
C ARG A 192 -8.06 5.92 -11.13
N GLN A 193 -8.73 4.80 -10.85
CA GLN A 193 -8.08 3.48 -10.73
C GLN A 193 -7.39 3.07 -12.04
N GLU A 194 -8.05 3.23 -13.19
CA GLU A 194 -7.47 2.95 -14.51
C GLU A 194 -6.23 3.80 -14.81
N ILE A 195 -6.22 5.06 -14.36
CA ILE A 195 -5.04 5.93 -14.44
C ILE A 195 -3.91 5.37 -13.57
N VAL A 196 -4.21 5.10 -12.31
CA VAL A 196 -3.25 4.61 -11.31
C VAL A 196 -2.59 3.31 -11.78
N ASP A 197 -3.34 2.36 -12.32
CA ASP A 197 -2.84 1.09 -12.87
C ASP A 197 -1.75 1.31 -13.94
N ARG A 198 -2.05 2.18 -14.90
CA ARG A 198 -1.13 2.48 -15.99
C ARG A 198 0.08 3.25 -15.50
N THR A 199 -0.07 4.10 -14.48
CA THR A 199 1.03 4.83 -13.86
C THR A 199 1.97 3.92 -13.08
N TYR A 200 1.47 2.86 -12.44
CA TYR A 200 2.28 1.89 -11.68
C TYR A 200 3.25 1.06 -12.53
N ALA A 201 3.08 1.05 -13.85
CA ALA A 201 3.98 0.32 -14.75
C ALA A 201 5.46 0.76 -14.52
N PRO A 202 6.34 -0.16 -14.05
CA PRO A 202 7.65 0.21 -13.50
C PRO A 202 8.64 0.74 -14.55
N PHE A 203 8.45 0.36 -15.82
CA PHE A 203 9.30 0.75 -16.95
C PHE A 203 8.78 1.97 -17.72
N VAL A 204 7.66 2.54 -17.30
CA VAL A 204 7.05 3.70 -17.95
C VAL A 204 7.51 4.95 -17.20
N GLY A 205 8.26 5.84 -17.85
CA GLY A 205 8.71 7.12 -17.26
C GLY A 205 7.61 8.17 -17.25
N SER A 206 6.80 8.19 -18.30
CA SER A 206 5.62 9.04 -18.44
C SER A 206 4.46 8.29 -19.08
N VAL A 207 3.23 8.67 -18.74
CA VAL A 207 2.01 8.09 -19.29
C VAL A 207 1.02 9.19 -19.65
N THR A 208 0.40 9.04 -20.82
CA THR A 208 -0.62 9.96 -21.34
C THR A 208 -1.97 9.26 -21.47
N PHE A 209 -3.02 10.00 -21.15
CA PHE A 209 -4.43 9.66 -21.26
C PHE A 209 -5.11 10.72 -22.13
N TYR A 210 -6.02 10.29 -22.98
CA TYR A 210 -6.74 11.18 -23.91
C TYR A 210 -8.13 11.56 -23.40
N ASP A 211 -8.67 10.78 -22.47
CA ASP A 211 -9.95 11.05 -21.80
C ASP A 211 -9.87 10.52 -20.35
N PRO A 212 -9.65 11.39 -19.35
CA PRO A 212 -9.37 12.81 -19.48
C PRO A 212 -8.01 13.08 -20.16
N GLU A 213 -7.84 14.25 -20.77
CA GLU A 213 -6.53 14.72 -21.25
C GLU A 213 -5.61 14.95 -20.05
N LEU A 214 -4.75 13.96 -19.79
CA LEU A 214 -3.90 13.89 -18.62
C LEU A 214 -2.55 13.29 -18.98
N GLU A 215 -1.47 13.90 -18.49
CA GLU A 215 -0.11 13.37 -18.61
C GLU A 215 0.52 13.28 -17.23
N ILE A 216 1.16 12.15 -16.91
CA ILE A 216 1.98 11.98 -15.71
C ILE A 216 3.40 11.68 -16.13
N ASP A 217 4.35 12.52 -15.73
CA ASP A 217 5.79 12.28 -15.87
C ASP A 217 6.39 12.02 -14.49
N LYS A 218 6.75 10.75 -14.23
CA LYS A 218 7.34 10.28 -12.97
C LYS A 218 8.79 10.71 -12.80
N SER A 219 9.46 11.06 -13.89
CA SER A 219 10.85 11.49 -13.89
C SER A 219 10.94 12.99 -13.58
N ALA A 220 10.06 13.77 -14.20
CA ALA A 220 9.96 15.21 -13.97
C ALA A 220 9.14 15.58 -12.71
N GLY A 221 8.35 14.64 -12.18
CA GLY A 221 7.49 14.89 -11.02
C GLY A 221 6.32 15.82 -11.37
N THR A 222 5.66 15.58 -12.51
CA THR A 222 4.56 16.43 -13.00
C THR A 222 3.32 15.65 -13.40
N ILE A 223 2.15 16.19 -13.04
CA ILE A 223 0.86 15.79 -13.62
C ILE A 223 0.28 17.00 -14.35
N THR A 224 0.02 16.88 -15.64
CA THR A 224 -0.67 17.89 -16.44
C THR A 224 -2.11 17.43 -16.68
N ILE A 225 -3.11 18.20 -16.26
CA ILE A 225 -4.52 17.90 -16.52
C ILE A 225 -5.28 19.20 -16.82
N GLY A 226 -6.04 19.23 -17.92
CA GLY A 226 -6.78 20.43 -18.33
C GLY A 226 -5.90 21.68 -18.48
N GLY A 227 -4.66 21.51 -18.95
CA GLY A 227 -3.66 22.58 -19.09
C GLY A 227 -3.00 23.05 -17.78
N MET A 228 -3.41 22.54 -16.62
CA MET A 228 -2.78 22.85 -15.33
C MET A 228 -1.68 21.85 -15.00
N VAL A 229 -0.52 22.34 -14.58
CA VAL A 229 0.62 21.52 -14.16
C VAL A 229 0.69 21.45 -12.64
N HIS A 230 0.58 20.25 -12.11
CA HIS A 230 0.77 19.92 -10.71
C HIS A 230 2.15 19.28 -10.52
N LYS A 231 2.83 19.61 -9.42
CA LYS A 231 4.14 19.05 -9.07
C LYS A 231 4.01 18.00 -7.98
N PHE A 232 4.85 16.98 -8.05
CA PHE A 232 5.03 15.96 -7.02
C PHE A 232 6.49 15.51 -6.96
N THR A 233 6.86 14.79 -5.91
CA THR A 233 8.19 14.22 -5.70
C THR A 233 8.48 13.18 -6.78
N PRO A 234 9.52 13.35 -7.63
CA PRO A 234 9.84 12.38 -8.68
C PRO A 234 10.05 10.96 -8.14
N ILE A 235 9.50 9.97 -8.85
CA ILE A 235 9.51 8.55 -8.43
C ILE A 235 10.07 7.60 -9.49
N PHE A 236 10.43 8.07 -10.67
CA PHE A 236 10.98 7.20 -11.70
C PHE A 236 12.37 6.67 -11.27
N GLN A 237 12.57 5.36 -11.41
CA GLN A 237 13.78 4.64 -10.98
C GLN A 237 14.08 4.65 -9.47
N LEU A 238 13.22 5.25 -8.63
CA LEU A 238 13.27 4.99 -7.19
C LEU A 238 12.81 3.55 -6.97
N THR A 239 13.75 2.65 -6.64
CA THR A 239 13.41 1.33 -6.13
C THR A 239 13.26 1.41 -4.62
N SER A 240 12.23 0.75 -4.09
CA SER A 240 12.22 0.47 -2.65
C SER A 240 13.46 -0.35 -2.32
N ASP A 241 14.29 0.18 -1.43
CA ASP A 241 15.46 -0.51 -0.90
C ASP A 241 15.01 -1.46 0.21
N ALA A 242 14.15 -2.41 -0.12
CA ALA A 242 13.93 -3.61 0.69
C ALA A 242 15.17 -4.54 0.68
N THR A 243 16.36 -3.96 0.49
CA THR A 243 17.62 -4.57 0.87
C THR A 243 17.62 -4.65 2.39
N ALA A 244 17.62 -5.88 2.88
CA ALA A 244 18.03 -6.16 4.23
C ALA A 244 19.46 -5.62 4.41
N THR A 245 19.58 -4.39 4.90
CA THR A 245 20.81 -3.93 5.53
C THR A 245 20.73 -4.40 6.97
N GLU A 246 21.30 -5.59 7.18
CA GLU A 246 22.21 -5.78 8.29
C GLU A 246 23.13 -4.55 8.36
N LYS A 247 22.82 -3.63 9.27
CA LYS A 247 23.85 -2.92 9.99
C LYS A 247 23.59 -3.20 11.47
N GLU A 248 24.67 -3.66 12.09
CA GLU A 248 24.82 -4.06 13.49
C GLU A 248 24.30 -3.00 14.47
#